data_AF-F8E069-F1
#
_entry.id   AF-F8E069-F1
#
_cell.length_a   1.000
_cell.length_b   1.000
_cell.length_c   1.000
_cell.angle_alpha   90.00
_cell.angle_beta   90.00
_cell.angle_gamma   90.00
#
_symmetry.space_group_name_H-M   'P 1'
#
loop_
_entity.id
_entity.type
_entity.pdbx_description
1 polymer ?
#
loop_
_entity_poly.entity_id
_entity_poly.type
_entity_poly.pdbx_seq_one_letter_code
_entity_poly.pdbx_strand_id
1 'polypeptide(L)'
;MARQNEEQKQNFRPIEELTYEQARDELVEVVKILELGQMSLDESLNYWERGEELAAYCEDYLDGAATRIEKALAKREDEGEGELPTS
;
A
#
# COMPACT_ATOMS: atom_id res chain seq x y z
N MET A 1 7.79 -39.73 5.60
CA MET A 1 7.51 -38.68 4.58
C MET A 1 6.90 -37.47 5.29
N ALA A 2 7.67 -36.66 6.01
CA ALA A 2 7.16 -35.48 6.74
C ALA A 2 8.29 -34.52 7.17
N ARG A 3 9.13 -34.04 6.23
CA ARG A 3 10.22 -33.09 6.55
C ARG A 3 10.52 -32.13 5.39
N GLN A 4 9.50 -31.49 4.82
CA GLN A 4 9.70 -30.50 3.73
C GLN A 4 8.95 -29.17 3.93
N ASN A 5 8.41 -28.90 5.13
CA ASN A 5 7.60 -27.69 5.38
C ASN A 5 8.31 -26.56 6.15
N GLU A 6 9.60 -26.68 6.49
CA GLU A 6 10.26 -25.68 7.38
C GLU A 6 11.09 -24.62 6.64
N GLU A 7 11.41 -24.78 5.34
CA GLU A 7 12.39 -23.91 4.64
C GLU A 7 11.81 -22.93 3.61
N GLN A 8 10.49 -22.88 3.41
CA GLN A 8 9.88 -21.86 2.57
C GLN A 8 9.34 -20.71 3.42
N LYS A 9 10.23 -19.97 4.10
CA LYS A 9 9.90 -18.60 4.51
C LYS A 9 9.55 -17.85 3.23
N GLN A 10 8.28 -17.50 3.07
CA GLN A 10 7.78 -16.85 1.86
C GLN A 10 8.64 -15.62 1.56
N ASN A 11 9.30 -15.62 0.41
CA ASN A 11 10.23 -14.56 0.02
C ASN A 11 9.45 -13.49 -0.74
N PHE A 12 8.79 -12.62 0.02
CA PHE A 12 8.12 -11.45 -0.54
C PHE A 12 9.14 -10.48 -1.14
N ARG A 13 8.76 -9.82 -2.24
CA ARG A 13 9.61 -8.77 -2.82
C ARG A 13 9.65 -7.56 -1.88
N PRO A 14 10.78 -6.86 -1.76
CA PRO A 14 10.86 -5.60 -1.01
C PRO A 14 9.77 -4.64 -1.49
N ILE A 15 9.10 -3.97 -0.56
CA ILE A 15 7.93 -3.16 -0.87
C ILE A 15 8.29 -1.91 -1.70
N GLU A 16 9.51 -1.42 -1.51
CA GLU A 16 10.09 -0.27 -2.21
C GLU A 16 10.31 -0.55 -3.70
N GLU A 17 10.31 -1.81 -4.12
CA GLU A 17 10.43 -2.22 -5.52
C GLU A 17 9.07 -2.34 -6.22
N LEU A 18 7.95 -2.15 -5.50
CA LEU A 18 6.60 -2.31 -6.04
C LEU A 18 6.00 -0.98 -6.51
N THR A 19 5.27 -1.03 -7.63
CA THR A 19 4.31 0.04 -7.95
C THR A 19 3.10 -0.03 -7.03
N TYR A 20 2.33 1.06 -6.94
CA TYR A 20 1.08 1.08 -6.17
C TYR A 20 0.11 -0.04 -6.59
N GLU A 21 -0.09 -0.24 -7.89
CA GLU A 21 -0.98 -1.27 -8.41
C GLU A 21 -0.50 -2.67 -8.04
N GLN A 22 0.83 -2.90 -8.10
CA GLN A 22 1.41 -4.19 -7.71
C GLN A 22 1.24 -4.45 -6.22
N ALA A 23 1.49 -3.45 -5.37
CA ALA A 23 1.30 -3.56 -3.94
C ALA A 23 -0.18 -3.83 -3.58
N ARG A 24 -1.10 -3.10 -4.21
CA ARG A 24 -2.55 -3.30 -4.04
C ARG A 24 -2.98 -4.71 -4.47
N ASP A 25 -2.54 -5.17 -5.64
CA ASP A 25 -2.92 -6.49 -6.15
C ASP A 25 -2.35 -7.61 -5.29
N GLU A 26 -1.12 -7.45 -4.79
CA GLU A 26 -0.52 -8.38 -3.83
C GLU A 26 -1.28 -8.38 -2.50
N LEU A 27 -1.71 -7.22 -1.99
CA LEU A 27 -2.50 -7.12 -0.75
C LEU A 27 -3.83 -7.86 -0.89
N VAL A 28 -4.52 -7.71 -2.03
CA VAL A 28 -5.76 -8.43 -2.32
C VAL A 28 -5.52 -9.94 -2.31
N GLU A 29 -4.39 -10.40 -2.83
CA GLU A 29 -4.06 -11.82 -2.83
C GLU A 29 -3.72 -12.34 -1.42
N VAL A 30 -2.96 -11.58 -0.63
CA VAL A 30 -2.67 -11.87 0.77
C VAL A 30 -3.97 -12.04 1.57
N VAL A 31 -4.91 -11.12 1.43
CA VAL A 31 -6.22 -11.19 2.12
C VAL A 31 -6.97 -12.45 1.72
N LYS A 32 -7.07 -12.78 0.44
CA LYS A 32 -7.72 -14.02 -0.01
C LYS A 32 -7.07 -15.26 0.58
N ILE A 33 -5.73 -15.30 0.61
CA ILE A 33 -4.98 -16.41 1.17
C ILE A 33 -5.29 -16.59 2.67
N LEU A 34 -5.33 -15.49 3.43
CA LEU A 34 -5.70 -15.49 4.84
C LEU A 34 -7.15 -15.96 5.06
N GLU A 35 -8.09 -15.51 4.22
CA GLU A 35 -9.51 -15.87 4.29
C GLU A 35 -9.76 -17.37 4.03
N LEU A 36 -8.92 -18.03 3.22
CA LEU A 36 -9.02 -19.47 3.01
C LEU A 36 -8.72 -20.27 4.29
N GLY A 37 -7.87 -19.75 5.17
CA GLY A 37 -7.56 -20.36 6.47
C GLY A 37 -6.93 -21.76 6.39
N GLN A 38 -6.30 -22.12 5.27
CA GLN A 38 -5.74 -23.46 5.02
C GLN A 38 -4.26 -23.60 5.43
N MET A 39 -3.76 -22.73 6.29
CA MET A 39 -2.34 -22.68 6.69
C MET A 39 -2.15 -22.75 8.20
N SER A 40 -0.92 -22.97 8.63
CA SER A 40 -0.54 -22.93 10.04
C SER A 40 -0.57 -21.51 10.61
N LEU A 41 -0.55 -21.40 11.94
CA LEU A 41 -0.52 -20.09 12.62
C LEU A 41 0.71 -19.27 12.20
N ASP A 42 1.90 -19.86 12.21
CA ASP A 42 3.13 -19.17 11.84
C ASP A 42 3.12 -18.67 10.38
N GLU A 43 2.55 -19.46 9.46
CA GLU A 43 2.34 -19.03 8.07
C GLU A 43 1.33 -17.88 7.99
N SER A 44 0.21 -17.96 8.72
CA SER A 44 -0.80 -16.91 8.73
C SER A 44 -0.27 -15.59 9.28
N LEU A 45 0.64 -15.64 10.27
CA LEU A 45 1.29 -14.45 10.81
C LEU A 45 2.22 -13.80 9.77
N ASN A 46 3.01 -14.58 9.03
CA ASN A 46 3.86 -14.05 7.96
C ASN A 46 3.04 -13.35 6.87
N TYR A 47 1.90 -13.93 6.47
CA TYR A 47 1.00 -13.30 5.50
C TYR A 47 0.33 -12.05 6.07
N TRP A 48 -0.06 -12.06 7.34
CA TRP A 48 -0.61 -10.87 7.99
C TRP A 48 0.40 -9.72 8.04
N GLU A 49 1.65 -9.98 8.48
CA GLU A 49 2.71 -8.96 8.51
C GLU A 49 2.96 -8.36 7.12
N ARG A 50 2.99 -9.20 6.08
CA ARG A 50 3.07 -8.73 4.70
C ARG A 50 1.87 -7.87 4.30
N GLY A 51 0.67 -8.26 4.71
CA GLY A 51 -0.55 -7.48 4.49
C GLY A 51 -0.47 -6.09 5.10
N GLU A 52 0.02 -5.98 6.34
CA GLU A 52 0.20 -4.70 7.03
C GLU A 52 1.21 -3.80 6.31
N GLU A 53 2.35 -4.35 5.88
CA GLU A 53 3.34 -3.60 5.08
C GLU A 53 2.72 -3.05 3.79
N LEU A 54 2.00 -3.90 3.05
CA LEU A 54 1.35 -3.52 1.78
C LEU A 54 0.27 -2.46 1.98
N ALA A 55 -0.52 -2.58 3.05
CA ALA A 55 -1.55 -1.60 3.38
C ALA A 55 -0.93 -0.23 3.70
N ALA A 56 0.08 -0.19 4.55
CA ALA A 56 0.78 1.04 4.91
C ALA A 56 1.40 1.74 3.68
N TYR A 57 2.06 0.98 2.80
CA TYR A 57 2.62 1.55 1.57
C TYR A 57 1.55 2.13 0.64
N CYS A 58 0.39 1.46 0.52
CA CYS A 58 -0.71 1.96 -0.30
C CYS A 58 -1.31 3.25 0.27
N GLU A 59 -1.47 3.33 1.59
CA GLU A 59 -1.94 4.53 2.29
C GLU A 59 -0.98 5.70 2.07
N ASP A 60 0.31 5.52 2.35
CA ASP A 60 1.35 6.53 2.16
C ASP A 60 1.39 7.06 0.72
N TYR A 61 1.24 6.17 -0.26
CA TYR A 61 1.22 6.54 -1.66
C TYR A 61 0.02 7.44 -2.01
N LEU A 62 -1.18 7.07 -1.53
CA LEU A 62 -2.41 7.82 -1.77
C LEU A 62 -2.41 9.18 -1.06
N ASP A 63 -1.94 9.23 0.19
CA ASP A 63 -1.82 10.47 0.96
C ASP A 63 -0.83 11.44 0.29
N GLY A 64 0.28 10.92 -0.21
CA GLY A 64 1.24 11.69 -1.01
C GLY A 64 0.61 12.25 -2.29
N ALA A 65 -0.25 11.49 -2.96
CA ALA A 65 -0.96 11.94 -4.15
C ALA A 65 -2.00 13.01 -3.83
N ALA A 66 -2.80 12.82 -2.77
CA ALA A 66 -3.80 13.78 -2.31
C ALA A 66 -3.16 15.13 -1.94
N THR A 67 -2.07 15.09 -1.18
CA THR A 67 -1.31 16.29 -0.80
C THR A 67 -0.81 17.08 -2.01
N ARG A 68 -0.38 16.41 -3.09
CA ARG A 68 0.06 17.08 -4.33
C ARG A 68 -1.10 17.79 -5.02
N ILE A 69 -2.27 17.17 -5.05
CA ILE A 69 -3.49 17.74 -5.63
C ILE A 69 -3.92 18.99 -4.84
N GLU A 70 -3.95 18.90 -3.51
CA GLU A 70 -4.30 20.03 -2.63
C GLU A 70 -3.35 21.22 -2.85
N LYS A 71 -2.03 20.98 -2.90
CA LYS A 71 -1.05 22.04 -3.19
C LYS A 71 -1.27 22.68 -4.56
N ALA A 72 -1.60 21.88 -5.58
CA ALA A 72 -1.89 22.39 -6.92
C ALA A 72 -3.20 23.17 -6.99
N LEU A 73 -4.19 22.84 -6.15
CA LEU A 73 -5.43 23.60 -6.00
C LEU A 73 -5.17 24.94 -5.32
N ALA A 74 -4.55 24.94 -4.14
CA ALA A 74 -4.25 26.15 -3.37
C ALA A 74 -3.40 27.16 -4.15
N LYS A 75 -2.43 26.68 -4.94
CA LYS A 75 -1.62 27.55 -5.80
C LYS A 75 -2.46 28.29 -6.85
N ARG A 76 -3.48 27.64 -7.43
CA ARG A 76 -4.36 28.26 -8.43
C ARG A 76 -5.31 29.28 -7.83
N GLU A 77 -5.71 29.09 -6.58
CA GLU A 77 -6.56 30.04 -5.84
C GLU A 77 -5.78 31.31 -5.53
N ASP A 78 -4.53 31.19 -5.07
CA ASP A 78 -3.63 32.34 -4.81
C ASP A 78 -3.32 33.14 -6.10
N GLU A 79 -3.13 32.46 -7.24
CA GLU A 79 -2.94 33.10 -8.55
C GLU A 79 -4.21 33.77 -9.11
N GLY A 80 -5.40 33.40 -8.62
CA GLY A 80 -6.70 33.94 -9.05
C GLY A 80 -7.20 35.15 -8.26
N GLU A 81 -6.68 35.39 -7.06
CA GLU A 81 -7.09 36.49 -6.17
C GLU A 81 -6.27 37.79 -6.35
N GLY A 82 -5.29 37.81 -7.26
CA GLY A 82 -4.42 38.97 -7.54
C GLY A 82 -5.03 40.07 -8.44
N GLU A 83 -6.25 39.92 -8.95
CA GLU A 83 -6.82 40.81 -9.97
C GLU A 83 -8.22 41.34 -9.58
N LEU A 84 -8.30 42.16 -8.53
CA LEU A 84 -9.45 43.05 -8.31
C LEU A 84 -8.94 44.47 -8.01
N PRO A 85 -9.07 45.44 -8.93
CA PRO A 85 -8.82 46.84 -8.62
C PRO A 85 -9.98 47.34 -7.76
N THR A 86 -9.72 47.55 -6.47
CA THR A 86 -10.65 48.29 -5.61
C THR A 86 -10.69 49.75 -6.09
N SER A 87 -11.78 50.13 -6.75
CA SER A 87 -12.22 51.54 -6.85
C SER A 87 -13.04 51.92 -5.62
#